data_AF-A0A7L2WPK4-F1
#
_entry.id   AF-A0A7L2WPK4-F1
#
_cell.length_a   1.000
_cell.length_b   1.000
_cell.length_c   1.000
_cell.angle_alpha   90.00
_cell.angle_beta   90.00
_cell.angle_gamma   90.00
#
_symmetry.space_group_name_H-M   'P 1'
#
loop_
_entity.id
_entity.type
_entity.pdbx_description
1 polymer ?
#
loop_
_entity_poly.entity_id
_entity_poly.type
_entity_poly.pdbx_seq_one_letter_code
_entity_poly.pdbx_strand_id
1 'polypeptide(L)'
;IKQVVKQMFYIIGAVTLNNLLLRKDMCSYNVSQLEEWLRDKNLMNSGAKETLEPLIQAAQLLQVKKKTDEDAEAICSMCNALTTAQIVKVLNLYTPVNEFEERVLVSFIRTIQVWL
;
A
#
# COMPACT_ATOMS: atom_id res chain seq x y z
N ILE A 1 14.80 16.34 16.67
CA ILE A 1 14.61 16.52 15.20
C ILE A 1 14.31 15.18 14.49
N LYS A 2 15.18 14.16 14.53
CA LYS A 2 14.95 12.86 13.87
C LYS A 2 13.61 12.18 14.26
N GLN A 3 13.27 12.15 15.55
CA GLN A 3 11.97 11.61 16.01
C GLN A 3 10.77 12.42 15.50
N VAL A 4 10.88 13.75 15.39
CA VAL A 4 9.80 14.60 14.90
C VAL A 4 9.56 14.34 13.41
N VAL A 5 10.63 14.12 12.63
CA VAL A 5 10.54 13.72 11.22
C VAL A 5 9.91 12.34 11.07
N LYS A 6 10.31 11.36 11.90
CA LYS A 6 9.69 10.02 11.93
C LYS A 6 8.19 10.11 12.22
N GLN A 7 7.80 10.93 13.20
CA GLN A 7 6.39 11.10 13.56
C GLN A 7 5.59 11.81 12.46
N MET A 8 6.17 12.81 11.80
CA MET A 8 5.56 13.46 10.65
C MET A 8 5.38 12.48 9.49
N PHE A 9 6.38 11.66 9.16
CA PHE A 9 6.27 10.65 8.10
C PHE A 9 5.26 9.56 8.44
N TYR A 10 5.14 9.17 9.71
CA TYR A 10 4.08 8.26 10.16
C TYR A 10 2.69 8.87 9.99
N ILE A 11 2.50 10.15 10.35
CA ILE A 11 1.22 10.86 10.18
C ILE A 11 0.91 11.03 8.69
N ILE A 12 1.89 11.42 7.87
CA ILE A 12 1.73 11.53 6.41
C ILE A 12 1.41 10.16 5.84
N GLY A 13 2.09 9.10 6.26
CA GLY A 13 1.82 7.73 5.82
C GLY A 13 0.41 7.29 6.19
N ALA A 14 -0.04 7.53 7.42
CA ALA A 14 -1.40 7.18 7.88
C ALA A 14 -2.49 8.01 7.19
N VAL A 15 -2.29 9.32 7.04
CA VAL A 15 -3.22 10.24 6.36
C VAL A 15 -3.24 9.94 4.87
N THR A 16 -2.09 9.68 4.25
CA THR A 16 -1.99 9.32 2.84
C THR A 16 -2.59 7.95 2.61
N LEU A 17 -2.38 6.94 3.47
CA LEU A 17 -3.03 5.63 3.39
C LEU A 17 -4.56 5.75 3.49
N ASN A 18 -5.04 6.62 4.38
CA ASN A 18 -6.47 6.93 4.51
C ASN A 18 -7.04 7.72 3.31
N ASN A 19 -6.23 8.57 2.66
CA ASN A 19 -6.64 9.35 1.47
C ASN A 19 -6.31 8.67 0.13
N LEU A 20 -5.47 7.64 0.15
CA LEU A 20 -5.08 6.78 -0.98
C LEU A 20 -6.28 6.07 -1.58
N LEU A 21 -7.34 5.97 -0.78
CA LEU A 21 -8.66 5.46 -1.11
C LEU A 21 -9.34 6.19 -2.27
N LEU A 22 -8.74 7.24 -2.86
CA LEU A 22 -9.39 8.05 -3.88
C LEU A 22 -8.68 8.10 -5.25
N ARG A 23 -7.43 7.63 -5.44
CA ARG A 23 -6.77 7.68 -6.77
C ARG A 23 -5.54 6.78 -6.91
N LYS A 24 -5.66 5.74 -7.74
CA LYS A 24 -4.61 4.73 -8.08
C LYS A 24 -3.32 5.38 -8.62
N ASP A 25 -3.45 6.50 -9.33
CA ASP A 25 -2.35 7.12 -10.09
C ASP A 25 -1.42 7.98 -9.22
N MET A 26 -1.89 8.40 -8.05
CA MET A 26 -1.13 9.28 -7.15
C MET A 26 -0.16 8.49 -6.28
N CYS A 27 -0.39 7.19 -6.06
CA CYS A 27 0.31 6.45 -5.03
C CYS A 27 1.77 6.12 -5.40
N SER A 28 1.98 5.57 -6.59
CA SER A 28 3.30 5.15 -7.07
C SER A 28 4.25 6.34 -7.21
N TYR A 29 3.74 7.46 -7.75
CA TYR A 29 4.52 8.69 -7.92
C TYR A 29 4.85 9.36 -6.58
N ASN A 30 3.88 9.43 -5.66
CA ASN A 30 4.10 10.05 -4.35
C ASN A 30 5.09 9.25 -3.48
N VAL A 31 5.05 7.92 -3.54
CA VAL A 31 5.98 7.06 -2.80
C VAL A 31 7.40 7.22 -3.32
N SER A 32 7.62 7.17 -4.64
CA SER A 32 8.96 7.38 -5.22
C SER A 32 9.51 8.77 -4.91
N GLN A 33 8.67 9.80 -4.99
CA GLN A 33 9.03 11.17 -4.60
C GLN A 33 9.39 11.29 -3.11
N LEU A 34 8.69 10.57 -2.23
CA LEU A 34 8.99 10.54 -0.80
C LEU A 34 10.31 9.80 -0.52
N GLU A 35 10.60 8.70 -1.22
CA GLU A 35 11.88 8.02 -1.13
C GLU A 35 13.05 8.86 -1.65
N GLU A 36 12.88 9.55 -2.78
CA GLU A 36 13.86 10.50 -3.31
C GLU A 36 14.09 11.66 -2.35
N TRP A 37 13.02 12.24 -1.78
CA TRP A 37 13.16 13.31 -0.80
C TRP A 37 13.92 12.85 0.45
N LEU A 38 13.68 11.61 0.93
CA LEU A 38 14.43 11.04 2.05
C LEU A 38 15.91 10.83 1.71
N ARG A 39 16.21 10.46 0.45
CA ARG A 39 17.57 10.32 -0.06
C ARG A 39 18.28 11.67 -0.12
N ASP A 40 17.64 12.69 -0.70
CA ASP A 40 18.17 14.05 -0.81
C ASP A 40 18.44 14.71 0.54
N LYS A 41 17.67 14.33 1.57
CA LYS A 41 17.85 14.84 2.94
C LYS A 41 18.81 14.00 3.80
N ASN A 42 19.44 12.95 3.26
CA ASN A 42 20.26 11.99 4.02
C ASN A 42 19.51 11.36 5.20
N LEU A 43 18.20 11.14 5.04
CA LEU A 43 17.29 10.61 6.06
C LEU A 43 16.94 9.13 5.82
N MET A 44 17.59 8.46 4.87
CA MET A 44 17.36 7.02 4.59
C MET A 44 17.53 6.14 5.84
N ASN A 45 18.48 6.48 6.73
CA ASN A 45 18.75 5.73 7.96
C ASN A 45 17.94 6.24 9.18
N SER A 46 16.94 7.10 8.97
CA SER A 46 16.12 7.68 10.05
C SER A 46 14.98 6.78 10.53
N GLY A 47 14.76 5.65 9.86
CA GLY A 47 13.59 4.80 10.03
C GLY A 47 12.32 5.35 9.37
N ALA A 48 12.41 6.49 8.67
CA ALA A 48 11.28 7.05 7.91
C ALA A 48 10.88 6.14 6.73
N LYS A 49 11.84 5.45 6.11
CA LYS A 49 11.54 4.47 5.07
C LYS A 49 10.66 3.33 5.59
N GLU A 50 10.98 2.81 6.78
CA GLU A 50 10.19 1.74 7.43
C GLU A 50 8.76 2.20 7.72
N THR A 51 8.55 3.49 8.00
CA THR A 51 7.20 4.05 8.19
C THR A 51 6.41 4.21 6.88
N LEU A 52 7.10 4.20 5.73
CA LEU A 52 6.50 4.22 4.39
C LEU A 52 6.25 2.81 3.84
N GLU A 53 6.83 1.77 4.44
CA GLU A 53 6.66 0.38 4.00
C GLU A 53 5.18 -0.04 3.85
N PRO A 54 4.26 0.29 4.79
CA PRO A 54 2.84 0.00 4.61
C PRO A 54 2.23 0.74 3.41
N LEU A 55 2.71 1.95 3.12
CA LEU A 55 2.23 2.76 2.00
C LEU A 55 2.72 2.18 0.66
N ILE A 56 3.98 1.76 0.60
CA ILE A 56 4.60 1.08 -0.56
C ILE A 56 3.82 -0.19 -0.86
N GLN A 57 3.60 -1.05 0.14
CA GLN A 57 2.89 -2.31 -0.04
C GLN A 57 1.43 -2.09 -0.44
N ALA A 58 0.76 -1.05 0.07
CA ALA A 58 -0.58 -0.69 -0.36
C ALA A 58 -0.60 -0.22 -1.83
N ALA A 59 0.41 0.53 -2.28
CA ALA A 59 0.56 0.91 -3.69
C ALA A 59 0.75 -0.32 -4.60
N GLN A 60 1.62 -1.24 -4.18
CA GLN A 60 1.88 -2.48 -4.90
C GLN A 60 0.62 -3.36 -4.96
N LEU A 61 -0.12 -3.49 -3.84
CA LEU A 61 -1.40 -4.19 -3.77
C LEU A 61 -2.42 -3.65 -4.79
N LEU A 62 -2.43 -2.35 -5.05
CA LEU A 62 -3.29 -1.76 -6.07
C LEU A 62 -2.85 -2.12 -7.51
N GLN A 63 -1.57 -2.37 -7.75
CA GLN A 63 -1.01 -2.67 -9.07
C GLN A 63 -0.98 -4.15 -9.44
N VAL A 64 -0.87 -5.05 -8.46
CA VAL A 64 -0.82 -6.50 -8.72
C VAL A 64 -2.15 -7.05 -9.24
N LYS A 65 -2.10 -8.19 -9.92
CA LYS A 65 -3.28 -8.95 -10.33
C LYS A 65 -3.98 -9.53 -9.09
N LYS A 66 -5.29 -9.74 -9.21
CA LYS A 66 -6.19 -10.10 -8.09
C LYS A 66 -7.21 -11.14 -8.54
N LYS A 67 -6.75 -12.14 -9.30
CA LYS A 67 -7.64 -13.09 -10.00
C LYS A 67 -7.44 -14.54 -9.56
N THR A 68 -6.21 -15.01 -9.40
CA THR A 68 -5.92 -16.43 -9.14
C THR A 68 -5.46 -16.69 -7.72
N ASP A 69 -5.49 -17.94 -7.27
CA ASP A 69 -5.00 -18.28 -5.93
C ASP A 69 -3.49 -17.98 -5.78
N GLU A 70 -2.71 -18.07 -6.86
CA GLU A 70 -1.31 -17.64 -6.87
C GLU A 70 -1.16 -16.13 -6.69
N ASP A 71 -2.07 -15.32 -7.25
CA ASP A 71 -2.10 -13.88 -6.99
C ASP A 71 -2.39 -13.60 -5.51
N ALA A 72 -3.28 -14.39 -4.89
CA ALA A 72 -3.61 -14.26 -3.48
C ALA A 72 -2.39 -14.61 -2.59
N GLU A 73 -1.70 -15.71 -2.88
CA GLU A 73 -0.47 -16.10 -2.20
C GLU A 73 0.64 -15.02 -2.35
N ALA A 74 0.82 -14.49 -3.56
CA ALA A 74 1.78 -13.42 -3.82
C ALA A 74 1.46 -12.15 -3.00
N ILE A 75 0.18 -11.77 -2.88
CA ILE A 75 -0.26 -10.65 -2.04
C ILE A 75 0.07 -10.91 -0.56
N CYS A 76 -0.23 -12.12 -0.05
CA CYS A 76 0.05 -12.47 1.34
C CYS A 76 1.56 -12.43 1.66
N SER A 77 2.40 -12.88 0.72
CA SER A 77 3.85 -12.83 0.86
C SER A 77 4.42 -11.40 0.77
N MET A 78 3.85 -10.57 -0.11
CA MET A 78 4.27 -9.18 -0.33
C MET A 78 3.84 -8.24 0.82
N CYS A 79 2.61 -8.38 1.33
CA CYS A 79 1.99 -7.43 2.26
C CYS A 79 2.32 -7.71 3.74
N ASN A 80 3.60 -7.86 4.10
CA ASN A 80 4.02 -8.16 5.48
C ASN A 80 3.94 -6.96 6.46
N ALA A 81 3.84 -5.74 5.96
CA ALA A 81 3.72 -4.51 6.75
C ALA A 81 2.27 -3.97 6.81
N LEU A 82 1.33 -4.69 6.19
CA LEU A 82 -0.11 -4.40 6.24
C LEU A 82 -0.83 -5.48 7.06
N THR A 83 -1.81 -5.06 7.85
CA THR A 83 -2.72 -5.99 8.52
C THR A 83 -3.75 -6.56 7.53
N THR A 84 -4.26 -7.75 7.79
CA THR A 84 -5.34 -8.38 6.99
C THR A 84 -6.53 -7.43 6.80
N ALA A 85 -6.90 -6.67 7.83
CA ALA A 85 -7.97 -5.68 7.76
C ALA A 85 -7.66 -4.54 6.77
N GLN A 86 -6.41 -4.07 6.72
CA GLN A 86 -5.99 -3.05 5.75
C GLN A 86 -5.99 -3.59 4.32
N ILE A 87 -5.49 -4.81 4.10
CA ILE A 87 -5.49 -5.47 2.79
C ILE A 87 -6.92 -5.63 2.27
N VAL A 88 -7.80 -6.22 3.09
CA VAL A 88 -9.22 -6.39 2.76
C VAL A 88 -9.89 -5.05 2.48
N LYS A 89 -9.59 -4.00 3.24
CA LYS A 89 -10.16 -2.67 3.01
C LYS A 89 -9.68 -2.06 1.70
N VAL A 90 -8.40 -2.19 1.35
CA VAL A 90 -7.86 -1.74 0.06
C VAL A 90 -8.50 -2.50 -1.11
N LEU A 91 -8.64 -3.83 -1.00
CA LEU A 91 -9.28 -4.66 -2.03
C LEU A 91 -10.77 -4.32 -2.22
N ASN A 92 -11.50 -4.04 -1.13
CA ASN A 92 -12.91 -3.64 -1.20
C ASN A 92 -13.11 -2.24 -1.80
N LEU A 93 -12.20 -1.31 -1.54
CA LEU A 93 -12.26 0.06 -2.03
C LEU A 93 -11.64 0.20 -3.43
N TYR A 94 -11.07 -0.88 -3.95
CA TYR A 94 -10.54 -0.92 -5.30
C TYR A 94 -11.63 -0.65 -6.32
N THR A 95 -11.57 0.53 -6.92
CA THR A 95 -12.45 0.90 -8.02
C THR A 95 -11.65 0.71 -9.31
N PRO A 96 -12.08 -0.18 -10.22
CA PRO A 96 -11.36 -0.41 -11.45
C PRO A 96 -11.28 0.88 -12.25
N VAL A 97 -10.08 1.18 -12.76
CA VAL A 97 -9.81 2.50 -13.37
C VAL A 97 -10.31 2.57 -14.81
N ASN A 98 -10.42 1.42 -15.48
CA ASN A 98 -10.87 1.31 -16.86
C ASN A 98 -11.84 0.11 -17.03
N GLU A 99 -12.60 0.12 -18.13
CA GLU A 99 -13.58 -0.90 -18.52
C GLU A 99 -12.98 -2.32 -18.70
N PHE A 100 -11.67 -2.40 -18.89
CA PHE A 100 -10.91 -3.65 -19.02
C PHE A 100 -10.50 -4.26 -17.67
N GLU A 101 -10.70 -3.54 -16.58
CA GLU A 101 -10.31 -3.94 -15.24
C GLU A 101 -11.55 -4.39 -14.47
N GLU A 102 -11.59 -5.67 -14.10
CA GLU A 102 -12.73 -6.20 -13.33
C GLU A 102 -12.58 -5.86 -11.84
N ARG A 103 -13.72 -5.67 -11.17
CA ARG A 103 -13.73 -5.53 -9.71
C ARG A 103 -13.13 -6.79 -9.08
N VAL A 104 -12.44 -6.59 -7.96
CA VAL A 104 -11.96 -7.71 -7.14
C VAL A 104 -13.15 -8.54 -6.72
N LEU A 105 -13.11 -9.85 -7.00
CA LEU A 105 -14.19 -10.75 -6.64
C LEU A 105 -14.26 -10.90 -5.11
N VAL A 106 -15.48 -10.93 -4.57
CA VAL A 106 -15.69 -11.17 -3.12
C VAL A 106 -15.12 -12.53 -2.70
N SER A 107 -15.13 -13.52 -3.59
CA SER A 107 -14.48 -14.82 -3.38
C SER A 107 -12.97 -14.68 -3.18
N PHE A 108 -12.30 -13.86 -3.99
CA PHE A 108 -10.86 -13.58 -3.86
C PHE A 108 -10.53 -12.92 -2.53
N ILE A 109 -11.35 -11.95 -2.09
CA ILE A 109 -11.19 -11.30 -0.78
C ILE A 109 -11.32 -12.33 0.36
N ARG A 110 -12.25 -13.27 0.24
CA ARG A 110 -12.38 -14.38 1.21
C ARG A 110 -11.16 -15.31 1.20
N THR A 111 -10.59 -15.62 0.03
CA THR A 111 -9.36 -16.42 -0.05
C THR A 111 -8.23 -15.77 0.75
N ILE A 112 -8.01 -14.46 0.57
CA ILE A 112 -7.01 -13.69 1.33
C ILE A 112 -7.27 -13.76 2.85
N GLN A 113 -8.55 -13.66 3.27
CA GLN A 113 -8.92 -13.73 4.70
C GLN A 113 -8.71 -15.11 5.33
N VAL A 114 -8.69 -16.17 4.53
CA VAL A 114 -8.42 -17.54 5.02
C VAL A 114 -6.92 -17.81 5.11
N TRP A 115 -6.13 -17.15 4.26
CA TRP A 115 -4.67 -17.33 4.19
C TRP A 115 -3.88 -16.51 5.21
N LEU A 116 -4.41 -15.37 5.67
CA LEU A 116 -3.78 -14.45 6.65
C LEU A 116 -4.48 -14.46 8.01
#